data_AF-Q5DF34-F1
#
_entry.id   AF-Q5DF34-F1
#
_cell.length_a   1.000
_cell.length_b   1.000
_cell.length_c   1.000
_cell.angle_alpha   90.00
_cell.angle_beta   90.00
_cell.angle_gamma   90.00
#
_symmetry.space_group_name_H-M   'P 1'
#
loop_
_entity.id
_entity.type
_entity.pdbx_description
1 polymer ?
#
loop_
_entity_poly.entity_id
_entity_poly.type
_entity_poly.pdbx_seq_one_letter_code
_entity_poly.pdbx_strand_id
1 'polypeptide(L)'
;MAPKTKGWELQAPRKDFWNKVVLHKGSHHTTGLVIHTSSKVLVSASTKEISIRKHLYSCTDVSAAENIGRVLALRCQQCCLVELFSDASEISEENESTRAFYESLLAGGIQLRETPYIEKLEGVGIDYDSMSNEEKRAMYPSLIETLRTTPDWDSIPYPYSLRPKAGKAKLKNNYQILSKIRQGMVWDPFYSRMVLPQNKAYWQHEYEESRKKKLESLGDSNKSEEPVEVIVPAKWQLT
;
A
#
# COMPACT_ATOMS: atom_id res chain seq x y z
N MET A 1 -1.21 1.01 -0.55
CA MET A 1 -0.89 -0.25 0.16
C MET A 1 -2.13 -0.75 0.88
N ALA A 2 -2.38 -2.05 0.84
CA ALA A 2 -3.54 -2.68 1.49
C ALA A 2 -3.34 -2.70 3.01
N PRO A 3 -4.34 -2.31 3.82
CA PRO A 3 -4.25 -2.38 5.27
C PRO A 3 -4.24 -3.83 5.76
N LYS A 4 -3.49 -4.11 6.84
CA LYS A 4 -3.63 -5.36 7.60
C LYS A 4 -4.68 -5.20 8.70
N THR A 5 -5.35 -6.28 9.04
CA THR A 5 -6.24 -6.37 10.20
C THR A 5 -5.42 -6.37 11.50
N LYS A 6 -5.27 -5.20 12.11
CA LYS A 6 -4.58 -5.02 13.40
C LYS A 6 -5.41 -5.57 14.57
N GLY A 7 -4.78 -5.75 15.74
CA GLY A 7 -5.46 -6.09 17.00
C GLY A 7 -5.61 -7.58 17.31
N TRP A 8 -4.98 -8.46 16.53
CA TRP A 8 -5.05 -9.93 16.71
C TRP A 8 -3.80 -10.53 17.35
N GLU A 9 -2.94 -9.72 17.97
CA GLU A 9 -1.64 -10.16 18.50
C GLU A 9 -1.77 -11.14 19.68
N LEU A 10 -2.81 -10.97 20.49
CA LEU A 10 -3.03 -11.78 21.70
C LEU A 10 -3.98 -12.97 21.47
N GLN A 11 -4.55 -13.10 20.28
CA GLN A 11 -5.53 -14.15 19.97
C GLN A 11 -4.97 -15.15 18.97
N ALA A 12 -5.09 -16.43 19.28
CA ALA A 12 -4.83 -17.51 18.34
C ALA A 12 -6.15 -17.96 17.66
N PRO A 13 -6.18 -18.18 16.33
CA PRO A 13 -5.12 -17.92 15.36
C PRO A 13 -4.98 -16.43 15.04
N ARG A 14 -3.75 -16.00 14.74
CA ARG A 14 -3.47 -14.66 14.24
C ARG A 14 -4.19 -14.42 12.91
N LYS A 15 -4.63 -13.17 12.69
CA LYS A 15 -5.32 -12.74 11.46
C LYS A 15 -4.66 -11.53 10.80
N ASP A 16 -3.50 -11.10 11.29
CA ASP A 16 -2.78 -9.92 10.86
C ASP A 16 -1.76 -10.23 9.75
N PHE A 17 -2.23 -10.87 8.69
CA PHE A 17 -1.46 -11.24 7.50
C PHE A 17 -2.24 -10.90 6.24
N TRP A 18 -1.56 -10.81 5.09
CA TRP A 18 -2.23 -10.77 3.78
C TRP A 18 -2.47 -12.17 3.25
N ASN A 19 -1.42 -13.00 3.22
CA ASN A 19 -1.46 -14.36 2.73
C ASN A 19 -0.73 -15.28 3.71
N LYS A 20 -1.43 -16.27 4.27
CA LYS A 20 -0.87 -17.26 5.19
C LYS A 20 -0.71 -18.61 4.50
N VAL A 21 0.42 -19.27 4.70
CA VAL A 21 0.59 -20.70 4.37
C VAL A 21 0.07 -21.54 5.53
N VAL A 22 -0.68 -22.59 5.20
CA VAL A 22 -1.18 -23.55 6.19
C VAL A 22 -0.94 -24.97 5.67
N LEU A 23 -0.33 -25.80 6.52
CA LEU A 23 -0.27 -27.24 6.31
C LEU A 23 -1.38 -27.93 7.12
N HIS A 24 -2.31 -28.58 6.43
CA HIS A 24 -3.34 -29.38 7.05
C HIS A 24 -3.04 -30.87 6.84
N LYS A 25 -2.77 -31.59 7.95
CA LYS A 25 -2.54 -33.03 7.97
C LYS A 25 -3.82 -33.74 8.38
N GLY A 26 -4.50 -34.38 7.44
CA GLY A 26 -5.60 -35.31 7.74
C GLY A 26 -5.10 -36.73 7.98
N SER A 27 -6.01 -37.62 8.36
CA SER A 27 -5.69 -39.04 8.60
C SER A 27 -5.19 -39.79 7.37
N HIS A 28 -5.65 -39.41 6.17
CA HIS A 28 -5.28 -40.10 4.91
C HIS A 28 -4.59 -39.19 3.90
N HIS A 29 -4.67 -37.88 4.08
CA HIS A 29 -4.21 -36.92 3.09
C HIS A 29 -3.61 -35.71 3.77
N THR A 30 -2.49 -35.25 3.22
CA THR A 30 -1.88 -33.97 3.54
C THR A 30 -2.26 -32.94 2.48
N THR A 31 -2.52 -31.72 2.92
CA THR A 31 -2.97 -30.59 2.10
C THR A 31 -2.21 -29.35 2.50
N GLY A 32 -1.48 -28.75 1.57
CA GLY A 32 -0.89 -27.41 1.71
C GLY A 32 -1.81 -26.37 1.09
N LEU A 33 -2.01 -25.25 1.77
CA LEU A 33 -2.92 -24.17 1.38
C LEU A 33 -2.25 -22.82 1.55
N VAL A 34 -2.56 -21.89 0.64
CA VAL A 34 -2.29 -20.46 0.80
C VAL A 34 -3.63 -19.74 0.95
N ILE A 35 -3.84 -19.14 2.11
CA ILE A 35 -5.10 -18.52 2.53
C ILE A 35 -4.91 -17.00 2.59
N HIS A 36 -5.75 -16.26 1.87
CA HIS A 36 -5.82 -14.80 1.97
C HIS A 36 -6.55 -14.38 3.27
N THR A 37 -6.34 -13.15 3.76
CA THR A 37 -7.05 -12.58 4.93
C THR A 37 -8.58 -12.70 4.84
N SER A 38 -9.14 -12.70 3.63
CA SER A 38 -10.58 -12.92 3.37
C SER A 38 -11.03 -14.37 3.52
N SER A 39 -10.19 -15.24 4.07
CA SER A 39 -10.38 -16.69 4.21
C SER A 39 -10.54 -17.44 2.87
N LYS A 40 -10.15 -16.82 1.76
CA LYS A 40 -10.17 -17.46 0.44
C LYS A 40 -8.86 -18.19 0.20
N VAL A 41 -8.95 -19.41 -0.33
CA VAL A 41 -7.76 -20.18 -0.76
C VAL A 41 -7.32 -19.66 -2.12
N LEU A 42 -6.08 -19.16 -2.20
CA LEU A 42 -5.48 -18.68 -3.45
C LEU A 42 -4.86 -19.82 -4.25
N VAL A 43 -4.02 -20.61 -3.56
CA VAL A 43 -3.30 -21.75 -4.11
C VAL A 43 -3.44 -22.91 -3.14
N SER A 44 -3.61 -24.11 -3.67
CA SER A 44 -3.65 -25.34 -2.90
C SER A 44 -2.77 -26.39 -3.55
N ALA A 45 -2.30 -27.34 -2.77
CA ALA A 45 -1.67 -28.57 -3.23
C ALA A 45 -2.06 -29.72 -2.30
N SER A 46 -2.58 -30.82 -2.85
CA SER A 46 -3.06 -31.94 -2.03
C SER A 46 -2.67 -33.29 -2.58
N THR A 47 -2.41 -34.25 -1.69
CA THR A 47 -2.29 -35.67 -2.08
C THR A 47 -3.59 -36.30 -2.59
N LYS A 48 -4.72 -35.57 -2.53
CA LYS A 48 -5.95 -35.96 -3.23
C LYS A 48 -5.83 -35.82 -4.74
N GLU A 49 -4.93 -34.95 -5.21
CA GLU A 49 -4.68 -34.76 -6.64
C GLU A 49 -3.98 -35.99 -7.21
N ILE A 50 -4.58 -36.61 -8.23
CA ILE A 50 -4.08 -37.84 -8.85
C ILE A 50 -2.66 -37.65 -9.39
N SER A 51 -2.39 -36.47 -9.97
CA SER A 51 -1.08 -36.12 -10.52
C SER A 51 0.02 -36.15 -9.48
N ILE A 52 -0.28 -35.81 -8.22
CA ILE A 52 0.68 -35.84 -7.10
C ILE A 52 0.71 -37.24 -6.48
N ARG A 53 -0.48 -37.80 -6.21
CA ARG A 53 -0.66 -39.09 -5.56
C ARG A 53 0.08 -40.23 -6.25
N LYS A 54 0.08 -40.27 -7.58
CA LYS A 54 0.72 -41.34 -8.36
C LYS A 54 2.25 -41.41 -8.19
N HIS A 55 2.86 -40.34 -7.70
CA HIS A 55 4.30 -40.25 -7.44
C HIS A 55 4.67 -40.44 -5.97
N LEU A 56 3.67 -40.63 -5.10
CA LEU A 56 3.86 -40.80 -3.67
C LEU A 56 3.61 -42.25 -3.27
N TYR A 57 4.51 -42.79 -2.44
CA TYR A 57 4.31 -44.10 -1.82
C TYR A 57 3.22 -44.04 -0.73
N SER A 58 3.21 -42.96 0.07
CA SER A 58 2.25 -42.69 1.12
C SER A 58 1.78 -41.24 1.06
N CYS A 59 0.56 -40.98 1.53
CA CYS A 59 -0.08 -39.67 1.49
C CYS A 59 0.09 -38.86 2.79
N THR A 60 0.67 -39.46 3.83
CA THR A 60 0.76 -38.91 5.20
C THR A 60 2.19 -38.79 5.72
N ASP A 61 3.15 -39.39 5.02
CA ASP A 61 4.55 -39.46 5.46
C ASP A 61 5.26 -38.10 5.34
N VAL A 62 6.46 -38.00 5.91
CA VAL A 62 7.34 -36.82 5.82
C VAL A 62 7.62 -36.45 4.36
N SER A 63 7.90 -37.46 3.52
CA SER A 63 8.12 -37.26 2.08
C SER A 63 6.90 -36.72 1.34
N ALA A 64 5.69 -37.06 1.79
CA ALA A 64 4.46 -36.50 1.24
C ALA A 64 4.37 -35.00 1.56
N ALA A 65 4.65 -34.61 2.80
CA ALA A 65 4.66 -33.21 3.22
C ALA A 65 5.72 -32.39 2.47
N GLU A 66 6.95 -32.91 2.35
CA GLU A 66 8.03 -32.28 1.58
C GLU A 66 7.63 -32.06 0.10
N ASN A 67 7.10 -33.10 -0.57
CA ASN A 67 6.72 -32.99 -1.97
C ASN A 67 5.53 -32.04 -2.19
N ILE A 68 4.59 -31.97 -1.24
CA ILE A 68 3.51 -30.98 -1.30
C ILE A 68 4.07 -29.56 -1.19
N GLY A 69 5.04 -29.33 -0.30
CA GLY A 69 5.67 -28.03 -0.17
C GLY A 69 6.44 -27.62 -1.43
N ARG A 70 7.15 -28.55 -2.09
CA ARG A 70 7.78 -28.31 -3.41
C ARG A 70 6.76 -27.93 -4.49
N VAL A 71 5.65 -28.67 -4.59
CA VAL A 71 4.59 -28.38 -5.58
C VAL A 71 3.90 -27.06 -5.28
N LEU A 72 3.64 -26.78 -4.01
CA LEU A 72 3.03 -25.53 -3.58
C LEU A 72 3.97 -24.35 -3.86
N ALA A 73 5.27 -24.51 -3.62
CA ALA A 73 6.27 -23.50 -3.94
C ALA A 73 6.25 -23.12 -5.43
N LEU A 74 6.27 -24.14 -6.30
CA LEU A 74 6.20 -23.94 -7.74
C LEU A 74 4.92 -23.20 -8.15
N ARG A 75 3.76 -23.58 -7.60
CA ARG A 75 2.48 -22.92 -7.90
C ARG A 75 2.46 -21.47 -7.43
N CYS A 76 2.99 -21.20 -6.23
CA CYS A 76 3.12 -19.85 -5.71
C CYS A 76 4.01 -18.97 -6.60
N GLN A 77 5.15 -19.49 -7.06
CA GLN A 77 6.03 -18.78 -8.00
C GLN A 77 5.32 -18.46 -9.33
N GLN A 78 4.56 -19.41 -9.88
CA GLN A 78 3.76 -19.19 -11.10
C GLN A 78 2.69 -18.11 -10.92
N CYS A 79 2.17 -17.95 -9.69
CA CYS A 79 1.22 -16.91 -9.33
C CYS A 79 1.88 -15.62 -8.80
N CYS A 80 3.21 -15.51 -8.85
CA CYS A 80 3.99 -14.40 -8.30
C CYS A 80 3.77 -14.14 -6.79
N LEU A 81 3.48 -15.19 -6.02
CA LEU A 81 3.37 -15.15 -4.56
C LEU A 81 4.73 -15.49 -3.94
N VAL A 82 5.52 -14.45 -3.62
CA VAL A 82 6.89 -14.61 -3.09
C VAL A 82 6.93 -14.54 -1.57
N GLU A 83 6.17 -13.62 -0.98
CA GLU A 83 6.11 -13.40 0.46
C GLU A 83 4.81 -13.97 1.03
N LEU A 84 4.94 -14.85 2.02
CA LEU A 84 3.81 -15.47 2.71
C LEU A 84 4.07 -15.46 4.22
N PHE A 85 3.00 -15.33 4.99
CA PHE A 85 3.04 -15.43 6.45
C PHE A 85 2.99 -16.90 6.89
N SER A 86 3.79 -17.24 7.89
CA SER A 86 3.70 -18.49 8.65
C SER A 86 3.79 -18.19 10.14
N ASP A 87 3.00 -18.87 10.95
CA ASP A 87 3.07 -18.71 12.40
C ASP A 87 4.34 -19.38 12.94
N ALA A 88 5.07 -18.68 13.83
CA ALA A 88 6.31 -19.20 14.41
C ALA A 88 6.12 -20.52 15.17
N SER A 89 4.93 -20.72 15.76
CA SER A 89 4.55 -21.98 16.39
C SER A 89 4.51 -23.15 15.40
N GLU A 90 4.06 -22.90 14.17
CA GLU A 90 3.95 -23.94 13.12
C GLU A 90 5.33 -24.31 12.53
N ILE A 91 6.26 -23.35 12.52
CA ILE A 91 7.66 -23.58 12.09
C ILE A 91 8.45 -24.33 13.15
N SER A 92 8.19 -24.04 14.44
CA SER A 92 8.89 -24.63 15.58
C SER A 92 8.30 -25.97 16.05
N GLU A 93 7.36 -26.56 15.32
CA GLU A 93 6.77 -27.84 15.70
C GLU A 93 7.82 -28.96 15.70
N GLU A 94 7.75 -29.82 16.72
CA GLU A 94 8.58 -31.03 16.87
C GLU A 94 8.42 -32.02 15.69
N ASN A 95 7.36 -31.87 14.89
CA ASN A 95 7.01 -32.77 13.81
C ASN A 95 7.96 -32.64 12.60
N GLU A 96 8.69 -33.71 12.29
CA GLU A 96 9.61 -33.76 11.13
C GLU A 96 8.92 -33.43 9.80
N SER A 97 7.64 -33.83 9.64
CA SER A 97 6.87 -33.57 8.42
C SER A 97 6.55 -32.09 8.20
N THR A 98 6.26 -31.33 9.26
CA THR A 98 5.90 -29.90 9.13
C THR A 98 7.17 -29.11 8.85
N ARG A 99 8.27 -29.46 9.52
CA ARG A 99 9.61 -28.95 9.22
C ARG A 99 9.99 -29.19 7.76
N ALA A 100 9.88 -30.41 7.26
CA ALA A 100 10.22 -30.74 5.87
C ALA A 100 9.36 -29.96 4.85
N PHE A 101 8.08 -29.73 5.16
CA PHE A 101 7.20 -28.91 4.33
C PHE A 101 7.70 -27.45 4.27
N TYR A 102 7.97 -26.81 5.40
CA TYR A 102 8.43 -25.41 5.42
C TYR A 102 9.84 -25.25 4.82
N GLU A 103 10.75 -26.19 5.08
CA GLU A 103 12.08 -26.21 4.46
C GLU A 103 12.00 -26.30 2.93
N SER A 104 11.08 -27.11 2.40
CA SER A 104 10.87 -27.21 0.96
C SER A 104 10.29 -25.94 0.33
N LEU A 105 9.49 -25.15 1.06
CA LEU A 105 9.00 -23.83 0.61
C LEU A 105 10.14 -22.80 0.56
N LEU A 106 10.98 -22.79 1.58
CA LEU A 106 12.17 -21.92 1.63
C LEU A 106 13.15 -22.27 0.51
N ALA A 107 13.42 -23.56 0.28
CA ALA A 107 14.24 -24.04 -0.84
C ALA A 107 13.62 -23.68 -2.21
N GLY A 108 12.29 -23.62 -2.27
CA GLY A 108 11.52 -23.12 -3.41
C GLY A 108 11.51 -21.60 -3.54
N GLY A 109 12.31 -20.85 -2.78
CA GLY A 109 12.45 -19.40 -2.91
C GLY A 109 11.28 -18.58 -2.37
N ILE A 110 10.38 -19.18 -1.59
CA ILE A 110 9.32 -18.46 -0.87
C ILE A 110 9.89 -17.89 0.42
N GLN A 111 9.61 -16.63 0.67
CA GLN A 111 9.91 -15.98 1.95
C GLN A 111 8.73 -16.19 2.90
N LEU A 112 8.96 -16.91 4.00
CA LEU A 112 7.96 -17.19 5.04
C LEU A 112 7.77 -16.02 6.04
N ARG A 113 8.18 -14.83 5.64
CA ARG A 113 8.03 -13.59 6.40
C ARG A 113 7.49 -12.53 5.46
N GLU A 114 6.34 -11.95 5.81
CA GLU A 114 5.79 -10.82 5.08
C GLU A 114 6.61 -9.55 5.36
N THR A 115 6.71 -8.68 4.36
CA THR A 115 7.18 -7.31 4.56
C THR A 115 6.36 -6.59 5.63
N PRO A 116 7.03 -5.77 6.47
CA PRO A 116 6.36 -5.02 7.51
C PRO A 116 5.36 -4.05 6.89
N TYR A 117 4.19 -3.92 7.51
CA TYR A 117 3.19 -2.97 7.07
C TYR A 117 3.72 -1.55 7.25
N ILE A 118 3.80 -0.78 6.16
CA ILE A 118 4.13 0.63 6.21
C ILE A 118 2.89 1.37 6.74
N GLU A 119 3.00 1.89 7.95
CA GLU A 119 1.92 2.64 8.56
C GLU A 119 1.62 3.90 7.74
N LYS A 120 0.35 4.07 7.38
CA LYS A 120 -0.11 5.35 6.86
C LYS A 120 0.04 6.35 7.98
N LEU A 121 0.71 7.46 7.69
CA LEU A 121 0.68 8.63 8.55
C LEU A 121 -0.80 9.04 8.69
N GLU A 122 -1.32 8.91 9.90
CA GLU A 122 -2.58 9.56 10.23
C GLU A 122 -2.42 11.06 9.95
N GLY A 123 -3.46 11.68 9.38
CA GLY A 123 -3.46 13.13 9.25
C GLY A 123 -3.26 13.71 10.63
N VAL A 124 -2.29 14.60 10.80
CA VAL A 124 -2.08 15.29 12.07
C VAL A 124 -3.41 15.97 12.41
N GLY A 125 -4.04 15.52 13.50
CA GLY A 125 -5.22 16.20 14.01
C GLY A 125 -4.82 17.63 14.32
N ILE A 126 -5.60 18.60 13.84
CA ILE A 126 -5.42 19.99 14.25
C ILE A 126 -5.88 20.04 15.70
N ASP A 127 -4.96 20.36 16.62
CA ASP A 127 -5.32 20.59 18.02
C ASP A 127 -6.03 21.95 18.11
N TYR A 128 -7.35 21.92 18.02
CA TYR A 128 -8.14 23.14 18.10
C TYR A 128 -8.05 23.78 19.49
N ASP A 129 -7.76 23.05 20.56
CA ASP A 129 -7.79 23.62 21.91
C ASP A 129 -6.58 24.50 22.21
N SER A 130 -5.43 24.25 21.56
CA SER A 130 -4.25 25.12 21.62
C SER A 130 -4.34 26.36 20.74
N MET A 131 -5.27 26.40 19.78
CA MET A 131 -5.41 27.51 18.83
C MET A 131 -6.31 28.61 19.37
N SER A 132 -5.89 29.87 19.17
CA SER A 132 -6.73 31.03 19.43
C SER A 132 -7.95 31.07 18.49
N ASN A 133 -8.99 31.80 18.87
CA ASN A 133 -10.19 31.96 18.03
C ASN A 133 -9.88 32.63 16.67
N GLU A 134 -8.82 33.45 16.61
CA GLU A 134 -8.36 34.12 15.39
C GLU A 134 -7.68 33.12 14.45
N GLU A 135 -6.80 32.26 14.97
CA GLU A 135 -6.13 31.22 14.19
C GLU A 135 -7.11 30.14 13.72
N LYS A 136 -8.11 29.78 14.55
CA LYS A 136 -9.23 28.92 14.15
C LYS A 136 -9.98 29.50 12.95
N ARG A 137 -10.25 30.81 12.98
CA ARG A 137 -10.88 31.55 11.88
C ARG A 137 -9.99 31.63 10.65
N ALA A 138 -8.68 31.76 10.80
CA ALA A 138 -7.74 31.79 9.68
C ALA A 138 -7.59 30.43 8.98
N MET A 139 -7.73 29.32 9.73
CA MET A 139 -7.65 27.94 9.21
C MET A 139 -8.85 27.56 8.34
N TYR A 140 -10.05 27.99 8.74
CA TYR A 140 -11.26 27.91 7.92
C TYR A 140 -11.87 29.30 7.87
N PRO A 141 -11.36 30.20 7.02
CA PRO A 141 -11.97 31.50 6.87
C PRO A 141 -13.36 31.22 6.35
N SER A 142 -14.37 31.48 7.20
CA SER A 142 -15.73 31.17 6.80
C SER A 142 -15.93 31.90 5.49
N LEU A 143 -16.35 31.16 4.46
CA LEU A 143 -16.48 31.71 3.11
C LEU A 143 -17.30 33.02 3.16
N ILE A 144 -18.22 33.10 4.13
CA ILE A 144 -19.03 34.26 4.50
C ILE A 144 -18.25 35.40 5.19
N GLU A 145 -17.27 35.15 6.06
CA GLU A 145 -16.45 36.23 6.66
C GLU A 145 -15.47 36.83 5.69
N THR A 146 -14.83 36.03 4.83
CA THR A 146 -13.99 36.59 3.75
C THR A 146 -14.78 37.46 2.79
N LEU A 147 -16.07 37.15 2.58
CA LEU A 147 -17.00 37.97 1.81
C LEU A 147 -17.53 39.19 2.57
N ARG A 148 -17.33 39.29 3.90
CA ARG A 148 -17.84 40.38 4.76
C ARG A 148 -16.76 41.34 5.26
N THR A 149 -15.53 40.86 5.44
CA THR A 149 -14.40 41.67 5.95
C THR A 149 -13.60 42.33 4.84
N THR A 150 -13.69 41.84 3.60
CA THR A 150 -13.34 42.68 2.45
C THR A 150 -14.43 43.71 2.31
N PRO A 151 -14.10 44.98 2.43
CA PRO A 151 -15.06 46.01 2.13
C PRO A 151 -15.34 46.02 0.62
N ASP A 152 -16.59 46.24 0.25
CA ASP A 152 -17.08 46.26 -1.13
C ASP A 152 -16.50 47.40 -2.02
N TRP A 153 -15.36 48.01 -1.67
CA TRP A 153 -14.85 49.24 -2.29
C TRP A 153 -13.83 49.07 -3.41
N ASP A 154 -13.72 47.89 -4.01
CA ASP A 154 -13.42 47.94 -5.43
C ASP A 154 -14.49 47.14 -6.13
N SER A 155 -15.13 47.78 -7.10
CA SER A 155 -15.85 47.14 -8.18
C SER A 155 -14.91 46.18 -8.92
N ILE A 156 -14.51 45.10 -8.27
CA ILE A 156 -13.74 44.00 -8.83
C ILE A 156 -14.81 43.04 -9.34
N PRO A 157 -15.18 43.11 -10.63
CA PRO A 157 -15.82 41.95 -11.24
C PRO A 157 -14.88 40.77 -10.97
N TYR A 158 -15.41 39.63 -10.50
CA TYR A 158 -14.64 38.38 -10.31
C TYR A 158 -13.46 38.33 -11.28
N PRO A 159 -12.21 38.10 -10.82
CA PRO A 159 -11.08 38.01 -11.74
C PRO A 159 -11.47 37.05 -12.86
N TYR A 160 -11.13 37.37 -14.11
CA TYR A 160 -11.69 36.74 -15.31
C TYR A 160 -11.70 35.19 -15.27
N SER A 161 -10.81 34.58 -14.48
CA SER A 161 -10.68 33.15 -14.19
C SER A 161 -11.79 32.54 -13.31
N LEU A 162 -12.51 33.33 -12.53
CA LEU A 162 -13.59 32.93 -11.61
C LEU A 162 -14.99 33.29 -12.12
N ARG A 163 -15.10 34.02 -13.24
CA ARG A 163 -16.39 34.32 -13.86
C ARG A 163 -16.86 33.13 -14.70
N PRO A 164 -18.04 32.54 -14.44
CA PRO A 164 -18.57 31.52 -15.33
C PRO A 164 -18.78 32.14 -16.73
N LYS A 165 -18.08 31.62 -17.75
CA LYS A 165 -18.22 32.11 -19.13
C LYS A 165 -19.68 32.01 -19.56
N ALA A 166 -20.27 33.13 -19.97
CA ALA A 166 -21.64 33.15 -20.44
C ALA A 166 -21.76 32.49 -21.82
N GLY A 167 -22.94 31.93 -22.12
CA GLY A 167 -23.27 31.36 -23.42
C GLY A 167 -22.63 30.00 -23.71
N LYS A 168 -22.55 29.62 -24.99
CA LYS A 168 -22.12 28.29 -25.47
C LYS A 168 -20.63 27.97 -25.21
N ALA A 169 -19.87 28.93 -24.67
CA ALA A 169 -18.44 28.80 -24.39
C ALA A 169 -18.10 28.00 -23.11
N LYS A 170 -19.01 27.92 -22.13
CA LYS A 170 -18.85 27.09 -20.91
C LYS A 170 -19.09 25.60 -21.11
N LEU A 171 -19.66 25.24 -22.25
CA LEU A 171 -20.09 23.88 -22.58
C LEU A 171 -18.98 23.06 -23.29
N LYS A 172 -17.74 23.55 -23.28
CA LYS A 172 -16.58 22.94 -23.96
C LYS A 172 -15.67 22.22 -22.97
N ASN A 173 -15.42 20.92 -23.20
CA ASN A 173 -14.66 19.99 -22.33
C ASN A 173 -13.27 20.50 -21.90
N ASN A 174 -12.61 21.22 -22.81
CA ASN A 174 -11.20 21.60 -22.71
C ASN A 174 -10.98 22.93 -21.98
N TYR A 175 -12.08 23.57 -21.55
CA TYR A 175 -12.05 24.78 -20.74
C TYR A 175 -12.29 24.43 -19.27
N GLN A 176 -11.28 23.95 -18.54
CA GLN A 176 -9.92 24.48 -18.65
C GLN A 176 -8.85 23.65 -17.91
N ILE A 177 -8.93 22.32 -17.79
CA ILE A 177 -7.95 21.57 -16.94
C ILE A 177 -6.49 21.75 -17.42
N LEU A 178 -6.17 21.47 -18.68
CA LEU A 178 -4.80 21.67 -19.21
C LEU A 178 -4.37 23.14 -19.25
N SER A 179 -5.32 24.05 -19.54
CA SER A 179 -5.07 25.51 -19.49
C SER A 179 -4.75 25.98 -18.08
N LYS A 180 -5.40 25.41 -17.07
CA LYS A 180 -5.18 25.69 -15.64
C LYS A 180 -3.85 25.12 -15.17
N ILE A 181 -3.48 23.92 -15.61
CA ILE A 181 -2.15 23.34 -15.35
C ILE A 181 -1.05 24.23 -15.94
N ARG A 182 -1.21 24.77 -17.16
CA ARG A 182 -0.26 25.72 -17.75
C ARG A 182 -0.17 27.05 -16.98
N GLN A 183 -1.26 27.47 -16.33
CA GLN A 183 -1.29 28.63 -15.43
C GLN A 183 -0.68 28.33 -14.04
N GLY A 184 -0.14 27.12 -13.83
CA GLY A 184 0.48 26.71 -12.56
C GLY A 184 -0.51 26.22 -11.51
N MET A 185 -1.78 25.97 -11.87
CA MET A 185 -2.74 25.38 -10.94
C MET A 185 -2.51 23.89 -10.74
N VAL A 186 -2.68 23.43 -9.51
CA VAL A 186 -2.56 22.03 -9.09
C VAL A 186 -3.94 21.50 -8.72
N TRP A 187 -4.18 20.20 -8.97
CA TRP A 187 -5.39 19.53 -8.51
C TRP A 187 -5.32 19.30 -7.00
N ASP A 188 -6.31 19.81 -6.27
CA ASP A 188 -6.50 19.55 -4.86
C ASP A 188 -7.41 18.32 -4.67
N PRO A 189 -6.87 17.18 -4.21
CA PRO A 189 -7.64 15.96 -4.04
C PRO A 189 -8.62 16.04 -2.86
N PHE A 190 -8.40 16.91 -1.87
CA PHE A 190 -9.26 16.99 -0.68
C PHE A 190 -10.60 17.69 -1.01
N TYR A 191 -10.52 18.80 -1.73
CA TYR A 191 -11.71 19.58 -2.15
C TYR A 191 -12.15 19.30 -3.60
N SER A 192 -11.49 18.38 -4.31
CA SER A 192 -11.79 18.00 -5.70
C SER A 192 -11.89 19.19 -6.66
N ARG A 193 -10.90 20.10 -6.62
CA ARG A 193 -10.87 21.33 -7.44
C ARG A 193 -9.45 21.72 -7.88
N MET A 194 -9.33 22.52 -8.94
CA MET A 194 -8.03 23.12 -9.37
C MET A 194 -7.76 24.40 -8.58
N VAL A 195 -6.58 24.53 -7.99
CA VAL A 195 -6.19 25.67 -7.13
C VAL A 195 -4.76 26.11 -7.45
N LEU A 196 -4.46 27.41 -7.35
CA LEU A 196 -3.07 27.88 -7.37
C LEU A 196 -2.36 27.44 -6.08
N PRO A 197 -1.07 27.07 -6.11
CA PRO A 197 -0.35 26.64 -4.91
C PRO A 197 -0.50 27.59 -3.73
N GLN A 198 -0.44 28.91 -3.97
CA GLN A 198 -0.56 29.96 -2.93
C GLN A 198 -1.94 30.02 -2.25
N ASN A 199 -2.97 29.46 -2.90
CA ASN A 199 -4.36 29.52 -2.44
C ASN A 199 -4.81 28.19 -1.82
N LYS A 200 -3.88 27.26 -1.55
CA LYS A 200 -4.16 26.07 -0.75
C LYS A 200 -4.46 26.48 0.70
N ALA A 201 -5.17 25.62 1.41
CA ALA A 201 -5.38 25.85 2.84
C ALA A 201 -4.04 25.80 3.57
N TYR A 202 -3.86 26.62 4.60
CA TYR A 202 -2.60 26.74 5.34
C TYR A 202 -2.08 25.38 5.85
N TRP A 203 -2.96 24.55 6.41
CA TRP A 203 -2.62 23.19 6.85
C TRP A 203 -2.13 22.26 5.73
N GLN A 204 -2.56 22.46 4.49
CA GLN A 204 -2.06 21.66 3.35
C GLN A 204 -0.60 21.98 3.05
N HIS A 205 -0.17 23.24 3.24
CA HIS A 205 1.22 23.64 3.11
C HIS A 205 2.08 23.02 4.23
N GLU A 206 1.65 23.12 5.48
CA GLU A 206 2.37 22.52 6.62
C GLU A 206 2.50 21.00 6.47
N TYR A 207 1.46 20.34 5.95
CA TYR A 207 1.48 18.91 5.67
C TYR A 207 2.46 18.55 4.54
N GLU A 208 2.49 19.32 3.45
CA GLU A 208 3.43 19.13 2.34
C GLU A 208 4.88 19.33 2.78
N GLU A 209 5.16 20.35 3.60
CA GLU A 209 6.48 20.59 4.18
C GLU A 209 6.92 19.47 5.12
N SER A 210 6.03 19.01 5.98
CA SER A 210 6.30 17.89 6.89
C SER A 210 6.59 16.59 6.14
N ARG A 211 5.83 16.31 5.07
CA ARG A 211 6.11 15.18 4.17
C ARG A 211 7.47 15.32 3.50
N LYS A 212 7.82 16.52 3.03
CA LYS A 212 9.09 16.79 2.37
C LYS A 212 10.27 16.56 3.33
N LYS A 213 10.21 17.13 4.54
CA LYS A 213 11.21 16.91 5.61
C LYS A 213 11.38 15.43 5.95
N LYS A 214 10.27 14.68 6.03
CA LYS A 214 10.32 13.23 6.29
C LYS A 214 10.96 12.44 5.14
N LEU A 215 10.67 12.81 3.89
CA LEU A 215 11.31 12.23 2.71
C LEU A 215 12.82 12.54 2.68
N GLU A 216 13.20 13.76 3.01
CA GLU A 216 14.61 14.17 3.14
C GLU A 216 15.32 13.37 4.24
N SER A 217 14.69 13.19 5.42
CA SER A 217 15.26 12.36 6.49
C SER A 217 15.39 10.88 6.13
N LEU A 218 14.47 10.34 5.31
CA LEU A 218 14.56 8.98 4.77
C LEU A 218 15.64 8.87 3.69
N GLY A 219 15.87 9.94 2.93
CA GLY A 219 16.98 10.02 1.98
C GLY A 219 18.34 10.01 2.69
N ASP A 220 18.44 10.64 3.85
CA ASP A 220 19.67 10.64 4.66
C ASP A 220 19.98 9.27 5.28
N SER A 221 18.98 8.45 5.60
CA SER A 221 19.20 7.05 6.01
C SER A 221 19.67 6.15 4.86
N ASN A 222 19.39 6.51 3.61
CA ASN A 222 19.84 5.77 2.43
C ASN A 222 21.21 6.26 1.90
N LYS A 223 21.76 7.37 2.41
CA LYS A 223 23.10 7.87 2.02
C LYS A 223 24.26 7.00 2.53
N SER A 224 24.01 6.05 3.44
CA SER A 224 25.00 5.05 3.84
C SER A 224 25.12 3.89 2.87
N GLU A 225 24.23 3.79 1.88
CA GLU A 225 24.38 2.86 0.76
C GLU A 225 25.10 3.62 -0.37
N GLU A 226 26.28 3.14 -0.76
CA GLU A 226 26.99 3.69 -1.92
C GLU A 226 26.05 3.75 -3.12
N PRO A 227 26.01 4.85 -3.90
CA PRO A 227 25.11 4.96 -5.02
C PRO A 227 25.34 3.78 -5.97
N VAL A 228 24.29 2.99 -6.23
CA VAL A 228 24.36 1.88 -7.19
C VAL A 228 24.85 2.42 -8.52
N GLU A 229 26.04 2.00 -8.97
CA GLU A 229 26.59 2.42 -10.25
C GLU A 229 25.64 2.00 -11.38
N VAL A 230 25.02 2.98 -12.03
CA VAL A 230 24.18 2.74 -13.19
C VAL A 230 25.08 2.42 -14.37
N ILE A 231 25.27 1.15 -14.68
CA ILE A 231 26.01 0.69 -15.87
C ILE A 231 25.15 1.02 -17.10
N VAL A 232 25.44 2.16 -17.73
CA VAL A 232 24.82 2.54 -19.02
C VAL A 232 25.57 1.82 -20.15
N PRO A 233 24.92 0.94 -20.93
CA PRO A 233 25.55 0.26 -22.05
C PRO A 233 26.11 1.27 -23.07
N ALA A 234 27.31 1.02 -23.59
CA ALA A 234 28.05 1.95 -24.47
C ALA A 234 27.23 2.47 -25.66
N LYS A 235 26.28 1.68 -26.18
CA LYS A 235 25.38 2.07 -27.28
C LYS A 235 24.43 3.25 -26.98
N TRP A 236 24.23 3.60 -25.70
CA TRP A 236 23.33 4.66 -25.24
C TRP A 236 24.07 5.85 -24.63
N GLN A 237 25.39 5.82 -24.62
CA GLN A 237 26.20 6.98 -24.30
C GLN A 237 26.25 7.85 -25.55
N LEU A 238 25.75 9.08 -25.45
CA LEU A 238 25.88 10.06 -26.54
C LEU A 238 27.37 10.37 -26.69
N THR A 239 27.94 10.00 -27.83
CA THR A 239 29.32 10.34 -28.24
C THR A 239 29.48 11.83 -28.45
#